data_AF-A0A848LEE8-F1
#
_entry.id   AF-A0A848LEE8-F1
#
_cell.length_a   1.000
_cell.length_b   1.000
_cell.length_c   1.000
_cell.angle_alpha   90.00
_cell.angle_beta   90.00
_cell.angle_gamma   90.00
#
_symmetry.space_group_name_H-M   'P 1'
#
loop_
_entity.id
_entity.type
_entity.pdbx_description
1 polymer ?
#
loop_
_entity_poly.entity_id
_entity_poly.type
_entity_poly.pdbx_seq_one_letter_code
_entity_poly.pdbx_strand_id
1 'polypeptide(L)'
;MKREMLLHELHPSVVHAPLALLPTAAVADCISVVSGDRAWGKVARRLWVAGTLSGLFAGVAGLAASQEVRMDSPRARDMTFLHGVGNSIIMLGAMGVTAWRLRREPTLTTALLGLGACGLALYTASLGGKMVYELGVGINPMPEDAAQGTLKGPPLLSTRAPVALVTDALQGVKWLISRARELLTGERPLAPGAEGLRSPEDATLPLPLGMSPVPGHTMPQA
;
A
#
# COMPACT_ATOMS: atom_id res chain seq x y z
N MET A 1 -28.48 -15.77 -3.18
CA MET A 1 -28.35 -14.32 -2.90
C MET A 1 -27.31 -13.74 -3.86
N LYS A 2 -27.60 -12.63 -4.55
CA LYS A 2 -26.63 -11.96 -5.42
C LYS A 2 -25.74 -11.08 -4.53
N ARG A 3 -24.47 -11.44 -4.33
CA ARG A 3 -23.51 -10.61 -3.59
C ARG A 3 -23.09 -9.46 -4.49
N GLU A 4 -23.41 -8.23 -4.10
CA GLU A 4 -22.93 -7.03 -4.77
C GLU A 4 -21.55 -6.67 -4.22
N MET A 5 -20.67 -6.20 -5.11
CA MET A 5 -19.37 -5.69 -4.71
C MET A 5 -19.56 -4.33 -4.01
N LEU A 6 -18.92 -4.15 -2.86
CA LEU A 6 -18.98 -2.91 -2.08
C LEU A 6 -17.86 -1.95 -2.51
N LEU A 7 -18.03 -0.66 -2.26
CA LEU A 7 -17.08 0.36 -2.69
C LEU A 7 -15.66 0.15 -2.12
N HIS A 8 -15.50 -0.18 -0.84
CA HIS A 8 -14.18 -0.51 -0.27
C HIS A 8 -13.49 -1.73 -0.91
N GLU A 9 -14.24 -2.66 -1.53
CA GLU A 9 -13.68 -3.81 -2.26
C GLU A 9 -13.03 -3.38 -3.60
N LEU A 10 -13.22 -2.14 -4.04
CA LEU A 10 -12.63 -1.61 -5.26
C LEU A 10 -11.10 -1.54 -5.19
N HIS A 11 -10.53 -1.07 -4.06
CA HIS A 11 -9.08 -0.94 -3.90
C HIS A 11 -8.33 -2.27 -4.10
N PRO A 12 -8.63 -3.35 -3.35
CA PRO A 12 -7.96 -4.63 -3.55
C PRO A 12 -8.23 -5.21 -4.95
N SER A 13 -9.35 -4.86 -5.59
CA SER A 13 -9.65 -5.30 -6.96
C SER A 13 -8.72 -4.68 -8.01
N VAL A 14 -8.22 -3.46 -7.80
CA VAL A 14 -7.48 -2.70 -8.84
C VAL A 14 -6.01 -2.45 -8.52
N VAL A 15 -5.58 -2.65 -7.28
CA VAL A 15 -4.19 -2.41 -6.83
C VAL A 15 -3.15 -3.31 -7.52
N HIS A 16 -3.57 -4.45 -8.07
CA HIS A 16 -2.69 -5.37 -8.81
C HIS A 16 -2.06 -4.74 -10.06
N ALA A 17 -2.78 -3.83 -10.73
CA ALA A 17 -2.29 -3.17 -11.93
C ALA A 17 -1.03 -2.31 -11.67
N PRO A 18 -1.04 -1.31 -10.76
CA PRO A 18 0.18 -0.55 -10.46
C PRO A 18 1.27 -1.40 -9.83
N LEU A 19 0.92 -2.41 -9.02
CA LEU A 19 1.88 -3.36 -8.43
C LEU A 19 2.66 -4.14 -9.49
N ALA A 20 2.03 -4.47 -10.62
CA ALA A 20 2.71 -5.14 -11.73
C ALA A 20 3.41 -4.14 -12.67
N LEU A 21 2.72 -3.06 -13.05
CA LEU A 21 3.17 -2.16 -14.11
C LEU A 21 4.36 -1.29 -13.70
N LEU A 22 4.40 -0.75 -12.48
CA LEU A 22 5.49 0.14 -12.06
C LEU A 22 6.83 -0.59 -11.91
N PRO A 23 6.92 -1.77 -11.26
CA PRO A 23 8.15 -2.55 -11.25
C PRO A 23 8.58 -3.00 -12.64
N THR A 24 7.62 -3.41 -13.48
CA THR A 24 7.93 -3.79 -14.87
C THR A 24 8.48 -2.61 -15.67
N ALA A 25 7.97 -1.39 -15.44
CA ALA A 25 8.51 -0.17 -16.05
C ALA A 25 9.96 0.09 -15.63
N ALA A 26 10.28 -0.06 -14.34
CA ALA A 26 11.64 0.09 -13.81
C ALA A 26 12.60 -0.96 -14.39
N VAL A 27 12.17 -2.22 -14.49
CA VAL A 27 12.94 -3.29 -15.15
C VAL A 27 13.16 -3.00 -16.63
N ALA A 28 12.14 -2.52 -17.35
CA ALA A 28 12.26 -2.15 -18.75
C ALA A 28 13.23 -0.98 -18.96
N ASP A 29 13.25 0.02 -18.06
CA ASP A 29 14.27 1.08 -18.08
C ASP A 29 15.68 0.49 -17.87
N CYS A 30 15.85 -0.49 -16.98
CA CYS A 30 17.14 -1.16 -16.78
C CYS A 30 17.60 -1.92 -18.03
N ILE A 31 16.69 -2.68 -18.65
CA ILE A 31 16.98 -3.40 -19.90
C ILE A 31 17.38 -2.40 -20.99
N SER A 32 16.67 -1.28 -21.12
CA SER A 32 17.00 -0.25 -22.11
C SER A 32 18.40 0.33 -21.90
N VAL A 33 18.79 0.60 -20.66
CA VAL A 33 20.12 1.14 -20.34
C VAL A 33 21.23 0.11 -20.59
N VAL A 34 21.05 -1.14 -20.16
CA VAL A 34 22.08 -2.19 -20.27
C VAL A 34 22.26 -2.67 -21.70
N SER A 35 21.15 -2.87 -22.43
CA SER A 35 21.20 -3.37 -23.81
C SER A 35 21.48 -2.27 -24.85
N GLY A 36 21.23 -1.00 -24.51
CA GLY A 36 21.23 0.10 -25.47
C GLY A 36 20.04 0.10 -26.44
N ASP A 37 19.12 -0.86 -26.32
CA ASP A 37 17.95 -0.96 -27.18
C ASP A 37 16.89 0.09 -26.80
N ARG A 38 16.63 1.00 -27.75
CA ARG A 38 15.65 2.07 -27.62
C ARG A 38 14.20 1.57 -27.64
N ALA A 39 13.93 0.35 -28.12
CA ALA A 39 12.60 -0.24 -28.07
C ALA A 39 12.14 -0.43 -26.62
N TRP A 40 13.02 -0.93 -25.74
CA TRP A 40 12.74 -1.08 -24.31
C TRP A 40 12.47 0.26 -23.63
N GLY A 41 13.17 1.33 -24.00
CA GLY A 41 12.91 2.67 -23.48
C GLY A 41 11.51 3.20 -23.83
N LYS A 42 10.99 2.88 -25.02
CA LYS A 42 9.61 3.20 -25.43
C LYS A 42 8.59 2.36 -24.66
N VAL A 43 8.86 1.08 -24.44
CA VAL A 43 8.01 0.18 -23.63
C VAL A 43 7.93 0.70 -22.20
N ALA A 44 9.08 0.96 -21.57
CA ALA A 44 9.17 1.47 -20.21
C ALA A 44 8.36 2.77 -20.04
N ARG A 45 8.47 3.71 -20.99
CA ARG A 45 7.71 4.98 -20.97
C ARG A 45 6.20 4.76 -20.94
N ARG A 46 5.69 3.82 -21.74
CA ARG A 46 4.26 3.47 -21.78
C ARG A 46 3.82 2.80 -20.48
N LEU A 47 4.66 1.92 -19.92
CA LEU A 47 4.39 1.26 -18.64
C LEU A 47 4.39 2.24 -17.48
N TRP A 48 5.29 3.23 -17.45
CA TRP A 48 5.27 4.30 -16.44
C TRP A 48 3.96 5.10 -16.47
N VAL A 49 3.48 5.46 -17.66
CA VAL A 49 2.18 6.15 -17.82
C VAL A 49 1.03 5.27 -17.33
N ALA A 50 0.93 4.04 -17.83
CA ALA A 50 -0.14 3.11 -17.45
C ALA A 50 -0.12 2.78 -15.94
N GLY A 51 1.06 2.47 -15.41
CA GLY A 51 1.29 2.20 -14.00
C GLY A 51 0.93 3.39 -13.13
N THR A 52 1.31 4.61 -13.52
CA THR A 52 0.98 5.83 -12.76
C THR A 52 -0.52 6.13 -12.76
N LEU A 53 -1.18 6.02 -13.90
CA LEU A 53 -2.64 6.24 -13.98
C LEU A 53 -3.41 5.20 -13.17
N SER A 54 -3.05 3.92 -13.28
CA SER A 54 -3.65 2.85 -12.47
C SER A 54 -3.34 3.00 -10.98
N GLY A 55 -2.15 3.48 -10.63
CA GLY A 55 -1.73 3.77 -9.26
C GLY A 55 -2.52 4.92 -8.64
N LEU A 56 -2.75 5.99 -9.40
CA LEU A 56 -3.61 7.09 -8.97
C LEU A 56 -5.04 6.61 -8.69
N PHE A 57 -5.59 5.79 -9.60
CA PHE A 57 -6.92 5.21 -9.42
C PHE A 57 -6.99 4.30 -8.19
N ALA A 58 -6.03 3.39 -8.03
CA ALA A 58 -5.93 2.52 -6.87
C ALA A 58 -5.74 3.29 -5.56
N GLY A 59 -4.96 4.38 -5.58
CA GLY A 59 -4.73 5.26 -4.44
C GLY A 59 -6.01 5.97 -3.99
N VAL A 60 -6.80 6.52 -4.92
CA VAL A 60 -8.11 7.12 -4.62
C VAL A 60 -9.05 6.07 -4.02
N ALA A 61 -9.15 4.88 -4.64
CA ALA A 61 -9.95 3.79 -4.11
C ALA A 61 -9.48 3.37 -2.70
N GLY A 62 -8.18 3.33 -2.43
CA GLY A 62 -7.61 2.97 -1.13
C GLY A 62 -7.87 4.03 -0.05
N LEU A 63 -7.81 5.30 -0.40
CA LEU A 63 -8.18 6.40 0.49
C LEU A 63 -9.65 6.34 0.87
N ALA A 64 -10.54 6.08 -0.09
CA ALA A 64 -11.97 5.88 0.20
C ALA A 64 -12.20 4.63 1.08
N ALA A 65 -11.61 3.50 0.70
CA ALA A 65 -11.72 2.25 1.45
C ALA A 65 -11.27 2.41 2.92
N SER A 66 -10.28 3.24 3.21
CA SER A 66 -9.81 3.50 4.58
C SER A 66 -10.88 4.10 5.51
N GLN A 67 -11.92 4.74 4.95
CA GLN A 67 -13.04 5.32 5.70
C GLN A 67 -14.24 4.37 5.82
N GLU A 68 -14.23 3.29 5.03
CA GLU A 68 -15.26 2.26 4.99
C GLU A 68 -14.84 0.98 5.73
N VAL A 69 -13.71 1.00 6.43
CA VAL A 69 -13.22 -0.14 7.22
C VAL A 69 -13.20 0.20 8.71
N ARG A 70 -13.53 -0.79 9.54
CA ARG A 70 -13.53 -0.68 10.99
C ARG A 70 -12.13 -1.01 11.50
N MET A 71 -11.52 -0.08 12.24
CA MET A 71 -10.16 -0.19 12.76
C MET A 71 -10.06 0.18 14.25
N ASP A 72 -10.60 -0.64 15.14
CA ASP A 72 -10.66 -0.30 16.57
C ASP A 72 -9.30 -0.42 17.29
N SER A 73 -8.44 -1.33 16.84
CA SER A 73 -7.10 -1.53 17.39
C SER A 73 -6.13 -0.42 16.94
N PRO A 74 -5.31 0.14 17.85
CA PRO A 74 -4.28 1.11 17.48
C PRO A 74 -3.28 0.58 16.45
N ARG A 75 -2.91 -0.71 16.52
CA ARG A 75 -1.99 -1.37 15.57
C ARG A 75 -2.55 -1.38 14.15
N ALA A 76 -3.81 -1.78 13.94
CA ALA A 76 -4.42 -1.78 12.61
C ALA A 76 -4.52 -0.36 12.03
N ARG A 77 -4.91 0.61 12.86
CA ARG A 77 -5.04 2.00 12.44
C ARG A 77 -3.70 2.61 12.04
N ASP A 78 -2.67 2.42 12.85
CA ASP A 78 -1.34 2.99 12.57
C ASP A 78 -0.61 2.22 11.43
N MET A 79 -0.85 0.92 11.27
CA MET A 79 -0.36 0.15 10.12
C MET A 79 -1.02 0.61 8.81
N THR A 80 -2.34 0.85 8.83
CA THR A 80 -3.08 1.44 7.69
C THR A 80 -2.55 2.82 7.35
N PHE A 81 -2.20 3.61 8.36
CA PHE A 81 -1.58 4.92 8.16
C PHE A 81 -0.21 4.81 7.48
N LEU A 82 0.68 3.93 7.97
CA LEU A 82 1.99 3.71 7.36
C LEU A 82 1.88 3.19 5.92
N HIS A 83 0.95 2.28 5.67
CA HIS A 83 0.63 1.80 4.33
C HIS A 83 0.18 2.95 3.41
N GLY A 84 -0.77 3.78 3.86
CA GLY A 84 -1.28 4.93 3.10
C GLY A 84 -0.22 6.00 2.80
N VAL A 85 0.60 6.36 3.79
CA VAL A 85 1.71 7.31 3.61
C VAL A 85 2.78 6.74 2.68
N GLY A 86 3.18 5.49 2.87
CA GLY A 86 4.16 4.82 2.01
C GLY A 86 3.71 4.79 0.55
N ASN A 87 2.45 4.42 0.30
CA ASN A 87 1.89 4.43 -1.05
C ASN A 87 1.76 5.84 -1.63
N SER A 88 1.49 6.85 -0.81
CA SER A 88 1.48 8.26 -1.25
C SER A 88 2.87 8.71 -1.72
N ILE A 89 3.93 8.33 -0.99
CA ILE A 89 5.32 8.61 -1.37
C ILE A 89 5.68 7.89 -2.68
N ILE A 90 5.35 6.60 -2.80
CA ILE A 90 5.55 5.82 -4.03
C ILE A 90 4.85 6.50 -5.20
N MET A 91 3.59 6.94 -5.00
CA MET A 91 2.80 7.53 -6.07
C MET A 91 3.37 8.89 -6.51
N LEU A 92 3.76 9.76 -5.57
CA LEU A 92 4.43 11.02 -5.89
C LEU A 92 5.74 10.78 -6.65
N GLY A 93 6.52 9.78 -6.24
CA GLY A 93 7.74 9.37 -6.94
C GLY A 93 7.45 8.88 -8.37
N ALA A 94 6.47 8.00 -8.54
CA ALA A 94 6.07 7.46 -9.85
C ALA A 94 5.51 8.54 -10.78
N MET A 95 4.77 9.53 -10.26
CA MET A 95 4.36 10.71 -11.03
C MET A 95 5.56 11.54 -11.48
N GLY A 96 6.52 11.78 -10.59
CA GLY A 96 7.76 12.51 -10.91
C GLY A 96 8.59 11.79 -11.97
N VAL A 97 8.80 10.49 -11.81
CA VAL A 97 9.51 9.65 -12.79
C VAL A 97 8.77 9.65 -14.12
N THR A 98 7.45 9.44 -14.13
CA THR A 98 6.65 9.46 -15.36
C THR A 98 6.76 10.80 -16.08
N ALA A 99 6.57 11.92 -15.38
CA ALA A 99 6.70 13.25 -15.96
C ALA A 99 8.09 13.48 -16.56
N TRP A 100 9.14 12.98 -15.91
CA TRP A 100 10.51 13.03 -16.42
C TRP A 100 10.71 12.12 -17.65
N ARG A 101 10.23 10.87 -17.61
CA ARG A 101 10.33 9.86 -18.69
C ARG A 101 9.58 10.27 -19.95
N LEU A 102 8.56 11.12 -19.86
CA LEU A 102 7.86 11.65 -21.03
C LEU A 102 8.76 12.48 -21.95
N ARG A 103 9.86 13.04 -21.42
CA ARG A 103 10.73 13.98 -22.16
C ARG A 103 12.18 13.53 -22.29
N ARG A 104 12.61 12.53 -21.52
CA ARG A 104 14.00 12.10 -21.42
C ARG A 104 14.12 10.61 -21.71
N GLU A 105 15.33 10.08 -21.80
CA GLU A 105 15.62 8.64 -21.81
C GLU A 105 16.15 8.18 -20.45
N PRO A 106 16.00 6.90 -20.06
CA PRO A 106 16.40 6.46 -18.75
C PRO A 106 17.92 6.47 -18.65
N THR A 107 18.44 6.89 -17.50
CA THR A 107 19.84 6.68 -17.14
C THR A 107 19.95 5.51 -16.18
N LEU A 108 21.17 4.97 -16.02
CA LEU A 108 21.43 3.95 -15.01
C LEU A 108 20.96 4.41 -13.62
N THR A 109 21.25 5.65 -13.25
CA THR A 109 20.82 6.24 -11.97
C THR A 109 19.30 6.22 -11.82
N THR A 110 18.55 6.68 -12.83
CA THR A 110 17.07 6.70 -12.73
C THR A 110 16.47 5.30 -12.72
N ALA A 111 17.08 4.36 -13.45
CA ALA A 111 16.63 2.98 -13.50
C ALA A 111 16.85 2.27 -12.14
N LEU A 112 18.02 2.48 -11.53
CA LEU A 112 18.33 1.97 -10.18
C LEU A 112 17.45 2.61 -9.10
N LEU A 113 17.16 3.92 -9.20
CA LEU A 113 16.20 4.57 -8.29
C LEU A 113 14.80 3.98 -8.43
N GLY A 114 14.33 3.71 -9.65
CA GLY A 114 13.06 3.05 -9.91
C GLY A 114 13.00 1.63 -9.33
N LEU A 115 14.06 0.84 -9.50
CA LEU A 115 14.19 -0.47 -8.87
C LEU A 115 14.23 -0.38 -7.34
N GLY A 116 14.98 0.57 -6.78
CA GLY A 116 15.05 0.79 -5.33
C GLY A 116 13.67 1.14 -4.74
N ALA A 117 12.88 1.96 -5.45
CA ALA A 117 11.51 2.29 -5.05
C ALA A 117 10.59 1.05 -5.01
N CYS A 118 10.89 -0.02 -5.77
CA CYS A 118 10.17 -1.28 -5.68
C CYS A 118 10.34 -1.96 -4.31
N GLY A 119 11.46 -1.74 -3.62
CA GLY A 119 11.66 -2.21 -2.25
C GLY A 119 10.66 -1.58 -1.28
N LEU A 120 10.42 -0.27 -1.40
CA LEU A 120 9.38 0.41 -0.62
C LEU A 120 7.98 -0.10 -0.97
N ALA A 121 7.71 -0.35 -2.26
CA ALA A 121 6.43 -0.92 -2.70
C ALA A 121 6.19 -2.34 -2.16
N LEU A 122 7.22 -3.18 -2.10
CA LEU A 122 7.13 -4.51 -1.48
C LEU A 122 6.87 -4.40 0.02
N TYR A 123 7.51 -3.45 0.70
CA TYR A 123 7.24 -3.19 2.11
C TYR A 123 5.79 -2.76 2.34
N THR A 124 5.27 -1.78 1.60
CA THR A 124 3.87 -1.35 1.76
C THR A 124 2.88 -2.44 1.37
N ALA A 125 3.18 -3.24 0.33
CA ALA A 125 2.39 -4.41 -0.03
C ALA A 125 2.35 -5.44 1.11
N SER A 126 3.47 -5.65 1.81
CA SER A 126 3.52 -6.53 2.98
C SER A 126 2.63 -6.01 4.12
N LEU A 127 2.61 -4.70 4.37
CA LEU A 127 1.69 -4.09 5.35
C LEU A 127 0.23 -4.33 4.96
N GLY A 128 -0.13 -4.13 3.69
CA GLY A 128 -1.48 -4.39 3.20
C GLY A 128 -1.89 -5.85 3.37
N GLY A 129 -0.97 -6.78 3.10
CA GLY A 129 -1.17 -8.20 3.39
C GLY A 129 -1.44 -8.48 4.87
N LYS A 130 -0.63 -7.91 5.78
CA LYS A 130 -0.82 -8.09 7.22
C LYS A 130 -2.13 -7.48 7.72
N MET A 131 -2.51 -6.30 7.22
CA MET A 131 -3.79 -5.68 7.54
C MET A 131 -4.96 -6.62 7.23
N VAL A 132 -4.94 -7.28 6.07
CA VAL A 132 -6.02 -8.19 5.66
C VAL A 132 -5.92 -9.53 6.38
N TYR A 133 -4.77 -10.21 6.31
CA TYR A 133 -4.63 -11.60 6.74
C TYR A 133 -4.38 -11.78 8.25
N GLU A 134 -3.69 -10.83 8.90
CA GLU A 134 -3.45 -10.91 10.36
C GLU A 134 -4.50 -10.14 11.15
N LEU A 135 -4.90 -8.96 10.65
CA LEU A 135 -5.75 -8.03 11.40
C LEU A 135 -7.21 -8.01 10.95
N GLY A 136 -7.57 -8.61 9.81
CA GLY A 136 -8.96 -8.66 9.35
C GLY A 136 -9.51 -7.31 8.85
N VAL A 137 -8.66 -6.35 8.51
CA VAL A 137 -9.08 -5.06 7.94
C VAL A 137 -9.74 -5.28 6.59
N GLY A 138 -10.97 -4.77 6.41
CA GLY A 138 -11.71 -4.92 5.17
C GLY A 138 -12.32 -6.31 4.94
N ILE A 139 -12.27 -7.20 5.93
CA ILE A 139 -12.97 -8.49 5.92
C ILE A 139 -14.28 -8.36 6.69
N ASN A 140 -15.34 -9.02 6.22
CA ASN A 140 -16.59 -9.08 7.00
C ASN A 140 -16.33 -9.82 8.31
N PRO A 141 -16.54 -9.18 9.48
CA PRO A 141 -16.22 -9.78 10.76
C PRO A 141 -17.13 -10.97 11.08
N MET A 142 -16.55 -12.03 11.66
CA MET A 142 -17.27 -13.10 12.35
C MET A 142 -16.53 -13.32 13.69
N PRO A 143 -17.09 -12.98 14.86
CA PRO A 143 -18.45 -12.48 15.18
C PRO A 143 -18.68 -10.97 14.94
N GLU A 144 -19.93 -10.49 15.00
CA GLU A 144 -20.32 -9.08 14.70
C GLU A 144 -19.57 -8.03 15.53
N ASP A 145 -19.10 -8.40 16.73
CA ASP A 145 -18.37 -7.55 17.66
C ASP A 145 -16.85 -7.50 17.41
N ALA A 146 -16.32 -8.26 16.44
CA ALA A 146 -14.88 -8.32 16.17
C ALA A 146 -14.28 -6.93 15.92
N ALA A 147 -13.15 -6.65 16.57
CA ALA A 147 -12.50 -5.34 16.63
C ALA A 147 -12.09 -4.73 15.26
N GLN A 148 -12.14 -5.52 14.19
CA GLN A 148 -11.71 -5.16 12.85
C GLN A 148 -12.72 -5.68 11.84
N GLY A 149 -12.92 -4.95 10.74
CA GLY A 149 -13.76 -5.41 9.64
C GLY A 149 -14.18 -4.32 8.67
N THR A 150 -15.40 -4.39 8.15
CA THR A 150 -15.96 -3.42 7.20
C THR A 150 -17.08 -2.57 7.83
N LEU A 151 -17.04 -1.26 7.63
CA LEU A 151 -18.18 -0.36 7.81
C LEU A 151 -18.91 -0.33 6.46
N LYS A 152 -19.98 -1.11 6.30
CA LYS A 152 -20.62 -1.39 5.00
C LYS A 152 -20.89 -0.11 4.17
N GLY A 153 -19.98 0.20 3.24
CA GLY A 153 -20.14 1.27 2.26
C GLY A 153 -21.20 0.95 1.20
N PRO A 154 -21.50 1.88 0.28
CA PRO A 154 -22.50 1.64 -0.75
C PRO A 154 -22.04 0.52 -1.72
N PRO A 155 -22.98 -0.18 -2.39
CA PRO A 155 -22.63 -1.03 -3.52
C PRO A 155 -21.90 -0.23 -4.60
N LEU A 156 -20.87 -0.81 -5.23
CA LEU A 156 -20.01 -0.13 -6.20
C LEU A 156 -20.81 0.44 -7.39
N LEU A 157 -21.78 -0.32 -7.89
CA LEU A 157 -22.60 0.07 -9.05
C LEU A 157 -23.86 0.86 -8.67
N SER A 158 -23.86 1.52 -7.51
CA SER A 158 -24.97 2.36 -7.06
C SER A 158 -24.79 3.83 -7.47
N THR A 159 -25.90 4.57 -7.52
CA THR A 159 -25.90 6.03 -7.77
C THR A 159 -25.13 6.84 -6.73
N ARG A 160 -24.93 6.28 -5.53
CA ARG A 160 -24.19 6.92 -4.43
C ARG A 160 -22.68 6.72 -4.51
N ALA A 161 -22.22 5.66 -5.19
CA ALA A 161 -20.81 5.26 -5.18
C ALA A 161 -19.85 6.34 -5.71
N PRO A 162 -20.14 7.09 -6.81
CA PRO A 162 -19.22 8.11 -7.28
C PRO A 162 -19.01 9.24 -6.28
N VAL A 163 -20.08 9.68 -5.61
CA VAL A 163 -19.99 10.74 -4.60
C VAL A 163 -19.27 10.23 -3.37
N ALA A 164 -19.62 9.04 -2.88
CA ALA A 164 -18.95 8.40 -1.74
C ALA A 164 -17.45 8.22 -1.99
N LEU A 165 -17.05 7.73 -3.16
CA LEU A 165 -15.64 7.56 -3.54
C LEU A 165 -14.85 8.87 -3.37
N VAL A 166 -15.42 9.99 -3.81
CA VAL A 166 -14.75 11.29 -3.72
C VAL A 166 -14.76 11.81 -2.29
N THR A 167 -15.90 11.78 -1.60
CA THR A 167 -16.01 12.30 -0.23
C THR A 167 -15.11 11.54 0.73
N ASP A 168 -15.08 10.22 0.59
CA ASP A 168 -14.37 9.32 1.49
C ASP A 168 -12.88 9.35 1.18
N ALA A 169 -12.48 9.47 -0.09
CA ALA A 169 -11.08 9.72 -0.43
C ALA A 169 -10.57 11.05 0.17
N LEU A 170 -11.37 12.12 0.12
CA LEU A 170 -11.01 13.41 0.76
C LEU A 170 -10.91 13.29 2.28
N GLN A 171 -11.80 12.52 2.91
CA GLN A 171 -11.71 12.22 4.35
C GLN A 171 -10.47 11.39 4.67
N GLY A 172 -10.14 10.39 3.86
CA GLY A 172 -8.89 9.62 3.98
C GLY A 172 -7.64 10.48 3.92
N VAL A 173 -7.60 11.47 3.01
CA VAL A 173 -6.50 12.45 2.95
C VAL A 173 -6.43 13.28 4.23
N LYS A 174 -7.56 13.80 4.73
CA LYS A 174 -7.61 14.57 5.98
C LYS A 174 -7.13 13.73 7.17
N TRP A 175 -7.55 12.47 7.23
CA TRP A 175 -7.13 11.53 8.26
C TRP A 175 -5.62 11.27 8.21
N LEU A 176 -5.04 11.02 7.04
CA LEU A 176 -3.59 10.86 6.88
C LEU A 176 -2.82 12.10 7.36
N ILE A 177 -3.27 13.30 6.98
CA ILE A 177 -2.63 14.56 7.39
C ILE A 177 -2.72 14.76 8.90
N SER A 178 -3.90 14.53 9.49
CA SER A 178 -4.08 14.64 10.94
C SER A 178 -3.18 13.66 11.70
N ARG A 179 -3.15 12.41 11.26
CA ARG A 179 -2.32 11.37 11.89
C ARG A 179 -0.83 11.66 11.75
N ALA A 180 -0.39 12.12 10.58
CA ALA A 180 0.99 12.53 10.36
C ALA A 180 1.39 13.67 11.29
N ARG A 181 0.51 14.66 11.47
CA ARG A 181 0.74 15.76 12.41
C ARG A 181 0.91 15.26 13.85
N GLU A 182 -0.03 14.44 14.34
CA GLU A 182 0.02 13.85 15.69
C GLU A 182 1.32 13.05 15.94
N LEU A 183 1.81 12.35 14.90
CA LEU A 183 3.06 11.60 14.98
C LEU A 183 4.28 12.53 15.02
N LEU A 184 4.30 13.57 14.17
CA LEU A 184 5.40 14.52 14.08
C LEU A 184 5.50 15.46 15.29
N THR A 185 4.38 15.80 15.92
CA THR A 185 4.35 16.60 17.16
C THR A 185 4.64 15.77 18.42
N GLY A 186 4.71 14.44 18.28
CA GLY A 186 4.91 13.52 19.41
C GLY A 186 3.66 13.35 20.29
N GLU A 187 2.52 13.92 19.90
CA GLU A 187 1.25 13.82 20.65
C GLU A 187 0.77 12.38 20.77
N ARG A 188 0.93 11.59 19.70
CA ARG A 188 0.60 10.17 19.71
C ARG A 188 1.63 9.37 18.91
N PRO A 189 2.51 8.58 19.55
CA PRO A 189 3.47 7.73 18.85
C PRO A 189 2.78 6.58 18.10
N LEU A 190 3.54 5.87 17.25
CA LEU A 190 3.05 4.67 16.57
C LEU A 190 2.79 3.55 17.58
N ALA A 191 1.68 2.83 17.39
CA ALA A 191 1.41 1.62 18.14
C ALA A 191 2.50 0.54 17.89
N PRO A 192 2.88 -0.24 18.92
CA PRO A 192 3.86 -1.32 18.76
C PRO A 192 3.47 -2.32 17.67
N GLY A 193 4.42 -2.67 16.80
CA GLY A 193 4.23 -3.62 15.71
C GLY A 193 3.38 -3.10 14.54
N ALA A 194 3.08 -1.80 14.50
CA ALA A 194 2.39 -1.16 13.36
C ALA A 194 3.28 -1.09 12.11
N GLU A 195 4.60 -1.05 12.29
CA GLU A 195 5.60 -1.10 11.22
C GLU A 195 5.68 -2.47 10.53
N GLY A 196 5.02 -3.50 11.09
CA GLY A 196 4.94 -4.83 10.46
C GLY A 196 6.28 -5.57 10.36
N LEU A 197 7.35 -5.08 10.98
CA LEU A 197 8.67 -5.74 10.99
C LEU A 197 8.86 -6.66 12.20
N ARG A 198 8.10 -6.45 13.28
CA ARG A 198 8.19 -7.22 14.53
C ARG A 198 6.81 -7.76 14.89
N SER A 199 6.79 -8.90 15.57
CA SER A 199 5.58 -9.37 16.24
C SER A 199 5.20 -8.39 17.36
N PRO A 200 3.91 -8.22 17.69
CA PRO A 200 3.50 -7.33 18.78
C PRO A 200 4.15 -7.67 20.13
N GLU A 201 4.46 -8.95 20.37
CA GLU A 201 5.20 -9.43 21.55
C GLU A 201 6.65 -8.87 21.56
N ASP A 202 7.37 -9.03 20.44
CA ASP A 202 8.74 -8.53 20.26
C ASP A 202 8.83 -7.00 20.23
N ALA A 203 7.75 -6.30 19.85
CA ALA A 203 7.71 -4.85 19.76
C ALA A 203 7.68 -4.16 21.13
N THR A 204 7.34 -4.89 22.20
CA THR A 204 7.38 -4.40 23.58
C THR A 204 8.71 -4.65 24.28
N LEU A 205 9.57 -5.47 23.70
CA LEU A 205 10.89 -5.80 24.23
C LEU A 205 11.96 -4.84 23.66
N PRO A 206 12.95 -4.41 24.47
CA PRO A 206 14.10 -3.68 23.95
C PRO A 206 14.85 -4.54 22.92
N LEU A 207 15.43 -3.89 21.90
CA LEU A 207 16.23 -4.54 20.85
C LEU A 207 17.22 -5.54 21.48
N PRO A 208 17.22 -6.82 21.06
CA PRO A 208 18.11 -7.81 21.66
C PRO A 208 19.56 -7.43 21.35
N LEU A 209 20.25 -6.91 22.36
CA LEU A 209 21.71 -6.91 22.39
C LEU A 209 22.13 -8.35 22.69
N GLY A 210 22.53 -9.07 21.65
CA GLY A 210 23.18 -10.37 21.75
C GLY A 210 22.30 -11.54 21.31
N MET A 211 22.75 -12.22 20.25
CA MET A 211 22.23 -13.51 19.85
C MET A 211 22.49 -14.55 20.96
N SER A 212 21.44 -15.21 21.43
CA SER A 212 21.53 -16.55 22.00
C SER A 212 20.71 -17.49 21.11
N PRO A 213 21.21 -18.70 20.77
CA PRO A 213 20.49 -19.60 19.89
C PRO A 213 19.28 -20.19 20.61
N VAL A 214 18.09 -20.04 20.02
CA VAL A 214 16.85 -20.68 20.47
C VAL A 214 16.89 -22.18 20.10
N PRO A 215 16.52 -23.12 20.99
CA PRO A 215 16.44 -24.54 20.65
C PRO A 215 15.32 -24.82 19.65
N GLY A 216 15.52 -25.82 18.79
CA GLY A 216 14.79 -25.98 17.53
C GLY A 216 13.28 -26.22 17.65
N HIS A 217 12.53 -25.55 16.78
CA HIS A 217 11.17 -25.92 16.45
C HIS A 217 11.17 -27.12 15.49
N THR A 218 10.52 -28.20 15.91
CA THR A 218 10.18 -29.32 15.03
C THR A 218 9.10 -28.87 14.04
N MET A 219 9.43 -28.86 12.75
CA MET A 219 8.46 -28.71 11.67
C MET A 219 7.48 -29.91 11.69
N PRO A 220 6.16 -29.72 11.62
CA PRO A 220 5.27 -30.82 11.28
C PRO A 220 5.57 -31.24 9.84
N GLN A 221 5.91 -32.51 9.64
CA GLN A 221 6.01 -33.08 8.30
C GLN A 221 4.60 -33.27 7.72
N ALA A 222 4.51 -33.02 6.41
CA ALA A 222 3.30 -33.18 5.61
C ALA A 222 2.84 -34.64 5.52
#